data_AF-A0A1I4QSE9-F1
#
_entry.id   AF-A0A1I4QSE9-F1
#
_cell.length_a   1.000
_cell.length_b   1.000
_cell.length_c   1.000
_cell.angle_alpha   90.00
_cell.angle_beta   90.00
_cell.angle_gamma   90.00
#
_symmetry.space_group_name_H-M   'P 1'
#
loop_
_entity.id
_entity.type
_entity.pdbx_description
1 polymer ?
#
loop_
_entity_poly.entity_id
_entity_poly.type
_entity_poly.pdbx_seq_one_letter_code
_entity_poly.pdbx_strand_id
1 'polypeptide(L)'
;MIFRLMAVLMTALTLSACGAPAPSDWKPDVGGLSEEVRGLSPAINPEEATRLAQISFSYSQQLAREYNVTDPPLVHNAKVNRGTRPRGLCWHWADDLEKRLRQENFQSVQFHRAIANTDNVRVEHSTVIVSAPGAAMEDGIVLDPWRYGGKLFWAPVVEDTRYRWIPRQQVFAEKKRRAEREDAVTRSRN
;
A
#
# COMPACT_ATOMS: atom_id res chain seq x y z
N MET A 1 -4.13 -52.74 -50.67
CA MET A 1 -5.58 -52.79 -50.42
C MET A 1 -5.78 -53.12 -48.94
N ILE A 2 -6.54 -52.45 -48.10
CA ILE A 2 -7.44 -51.30 -48.20
C ILE A 2 -7.54 -50.75 -46.77
N PHE A 3 -7.27 -49.45 -46.65
CA PHE A 3 -7.75 -48.48 -45.67
C PHE A 3 -7.71 -48.77 -44.16
N ARG A 4 -6.74 -48.08 -43.54
CA ARG A 4 -6.60 -47.78 -42.11
C ARG A 4 -7.87 -47.14 -41.54
N LEU A 5 -8.34 -47.75 -40.46
CA LEU A 5 -9.32 -47.26 -39.51
C LEU A 5 -8.89 -45.91 -38.91
N MET A 6 -9.88 -45.05 -38.69
CA MET A 6 -9.93 -43.98 -37.67
C MET A 6 -8.82 -42.91 -37.67
N ALA A 7 -9.19 -41.69 -38.06
CA ALA A 7 -9.09 -40.51 -37.19
C ALA A 7 -9.63 -39.27 -37.92
N VAL A 8 -10.96 -39.13 -37.96
CA VAL A 8 -11.58 -37.81 -38.00
C VAL A 8 -11.70 -37.40 -36.53
N LEU A 9 -10.76 -36.61 -36.03
CA LEU A 9 -10.94 -35.92 -34.76
C LEU A 9 -10.36 -34.51 -34.85
N MET A 10 -11.27 -33.56 -34.99
CA MET A 10 -11.19 -32.14 -34.71
C MET A 10 -9.84 -31.62 -34.20
N THR A 11 -9.11 -30.91 -35.05
CA THR A 11 -8.13 -29.92 -34.62
C THR A 11 -8.76 -28.54 -34.71
N ALA A 12 -9.69 -28.25 -33.78
CA ALA A 12 -10.10 -26.88 -33.53
C ALA A 12 -9.00 -26.23 -32.66
N LEU A 13 -8.07 -25.52 -33.31
CA LEU A 13 -7.19 -24.60 -32.59
C LEU A 13 -8.04 -23.45 -32.03
N THR A 14 -8.48 -23.58 -30.78
CA THR A 14 -8.96 -22.43 -30.02
C THR A 14 -7.75 -21.57 -29.69
N LEU A 15 -7.51 -20.53 -30.51
CA LEU A 15 -6.72 -19.38 -30.10
C LEU A 15 -7.44 -18.72 -28.91
N SER A 16 -7.10 -19.15 -27.70
CA SER A 16 -7.41 -18.39 -26.49
C SER A 16 -6.59 -17.11 -26.53
N ALA A 17 -7.12 -16.09 -27.20
CA ALA A 17 -6.67 -14.73 -27.01
C ALA A 17 -6.84 -14.42 -25.52
N CYS A 18 -5.73 -14.31 -24.79
CA CYS A 18 -5.74 -13.72 -23.47
C CYS A 18 -6.25 -12.29 -23.65
N GLY A 19 -7.54 -12.07 -23.37
CA GLY A 19 -8.09 -10.74 -23.26
C GLY A 19 -7.31 -10.03 -22.17
N ALA A 20 -6.45 -9.08 -22.55
CA ALA A 20 -5.88 -8.15 -21.58
C ALA A 20 -7.06 -7.53 -20.80
N PRO A 21 -6.97 -7.43 -19.47
CA PRO A 21 -8.03 -6.77 -18.70
C PRO A 21 -8.28 -5.39 -19.28
N ALA A 22 -9.56 -5.01 -19.37
CA ALA A 22 -9.94 -3.69 -19.86
C ALA A 22 -9.12 -2.60 -19.16
N PRO A 23 -8.68 -1.55 -19.87
CA PRO A 23 -7.99 -0.42 -19.26
C PRO A 23 -8.83 0.08 -18.08
N SER A 24 -8.23 0.24 -16.91
CA SER A 24 -9.01 0.70 -15.77
C SER A 24 -9.28 2.19 -15.91
N ASP A 25 -10.53 2.62 -15.75
CA ASP A 25 -10.94 4.03 -15.79
C ASP A 25 -10.47 4.87 -14.59
N TRP A 26 -9.60 4.31 -13.75
CA TRP A 26 -9.05 5.01 -12.61
C TRP A 26 -8.23 6.22 -13.06
N LYS A 27 -8.51 7.37 -12.43
CA LYS A 27 -7.80 8.62 -12.63
C LYS A 27 -7.33 9.17 -11.29
N PRO A 28 -6.12 9.74 -11.20
CA PRO A 28 -5.67 10.47 -10.02
C PRO A 28 -6.63 11.60 -9.66
N ASP A 29 -7.14 11.61 -8.44
CA ASP A 29 -7.93 12.73 -7.90
C ASP A 29 -7.03 13.67 -7.08
N VAL A 30 -6.19 14.41 -7.80
CA VAL A 30 -5.26 15.37 -7.20
C VAL A 30 -6.03 16.50 -6.53
N GLY A 31 -7.17 16.92 -7.10
CA GLY A 31 -8.01 17.99 -6.57
C GLY A 31 -8.59 17.59 -5.21
N GLY A 32 -9.29 16.46 -5.15
CA GLY A 32 -9.90 15.97 -3.91
C GLY A 32 -8.89 15.76 -2.80
N LEU A 33 -7.76 15.08 -3.07
CA LEU A 33 -6.73 14.90 -2.05
C LEU A 33 -6.10 16.23 -1.60
N SER A 34 -5.89 17.19 -2.50
CA SER A 34 -5.37 18.52 -2.14
C SER A 34 -6.34 19.27 -1.23
N GLU A 35 -7.63 19.24 -1.55
CA GLU A 35 -8.68 19.87 -0.75
C GLU A 35 -8.79 19.24 0.64
N GLU A 36 -8.75 17.91 0.73
CA GLU A 36 -8.79 17.18 1.99
C GLU A 36 -7.58 17.53 2.87
N VAL A 37 -6.37 17.53 2.28
CA VAL A 37 -5.14 17.90 3.00
C VAL A 37 -5.22 19.34 3.49
N ARG A 38 -5.68 20.28 2.66
CA ARG A 38 -5.90 21.67 3.07
C ARG A 38 -6.94 21.78 4.19
N GLY A 39 -7.95 20.91 4.20
CA GLY A 39 -9.00 20.83 5.21
C GLY A 39 -8.50 20.44 6.60
N LEU A 40 -7.33 19.81 6.71
CA LEU A 40 -6.76 19.39 8.00
C LEU A 40 -6.45 20.57 8.94
N SER A 41 -6.09 21.75 8.41
CA SER A 41 -5.81 22.95 9.21
C SER A 41 -5.70 24.21 8.34
N PRO A 42 -6.17 25.38 8.82
CA PRO A 42 -5.96 26.66 8.12
C PRO A 42 -4.49 27.06 7.97
N ALA A 43 -3.57 26.44 8.73
CA ALA A 43 -2.14 26.67 8.62
C ALA A 43 -1.47 25.92 7.45
N ILE A 44 -2.19 25.01 6.78
CA ILE A 44 -1.64 24.26 5.65
C ILE A 44 -1.54 25.16 4.43
N ASN A 45 -0.34 25.21 3.85
CA ASN A 45 -0.09 25.93 2.62
C ASN A 45 -0.79 25.20 1.45
N PRO A 46 -1.67 25.88 0.67
CA PRO A 46 -2.41 25.24 -0.44
C PRO A 46 -1.52 24.68 -1.56
N GLU A 47 -0.38 25.32 -1.83
CA GLU A 47 0.59 24.84 -2.81
C GLU A 47 1.28 23.55 -2.33
N GLU A 48 1.59 23.45 -1.04
CA GLU A 48 2.12 22.23 -0.42
C GLU A 48 1.11 21.07 -0.47
N ALA A 49 -0.16 21.33 -0.17
CA ALA A 49 -1.22 20.33 -0.27
C ALA A 49 -1.34 19.78 -1.70
N THR A 50 -1.34 20.67 -2.69
CA THR A 50 -1.41 20.30 -4.11
C THR A 50 -0.19 19.49 -4.54
N ARG A 51 1.02 19.93 -4.17
CA ARG A 51 2.26 19.23 -4.49
C ARG A 51 2.33 17.85 -3.83
N LEU A 52 1.90 17.73 -2.57
CA LEU A 52 1.81 16.45 -1.86
C LEU A 52 0.88 15.48 -2.59
N ALA A 53 -0.30 15.94 -3.01
CA ALA A 53 -1.24 15.11 -3.74
C ALA A 53 -0.65 14.63 -5.08
N GLN A 54 -0.07 15.53 -5.87
CA GLN A 54 0.57 15.21 -7.15
C GLN A 54 1.69 14.18 -7.00
N ILE A 55 2.56 14.36 -6.01
CA ILE A 55 3.67 13.44 -5.74
C ILE A 55 3.14 12.10 -5.28
N SER A 56 2.15 12.08 -4.37
CA SER A 56 1.59 10.84 -3.86
C SER A 56 1.02 9.99 -5.00
N PHE A 57 0.23 10.57 -5.91
CA PHE A 57 -0.30 9.83 -7.06
C PHE A 57 0.77 9.44 -8.08
N SER A 58 1.63 10.37 -8.50
CA SER A 58 2.63 10.10 -9.54
C SER A 58 3.67 9.09 -9.08
N TYR A 59 4.13 9.20 -7.83
CA TYR A 59 5.11 8.29 -7.26
C TYR A 59 4.53 6.91 -6.97
N SER A 60 3.25 6.80 -6.56
CA SER A 60 2.56 5.51 -6.47
C SER A 60 2.58 4.74 -7.79
N GLN A 61 2.30 5.44 -8.90
CA GLN A 61 2.34 4.84 -10.23
C GLN A 61 3.77 4.50 -10.67
N GLN A 62 4.76 5.32 -10.29
CA GLN A 62 6.17 5.03 -10.52
C GLN A 62 6.60 3.75 -9.80
N LEU A 63 6.29 3.61 -8.50
CA LEU A 63 6.59 2.42 -7.72
C LEU A 63 5.95 1.17 -8.33
N ALA A 64 4.71 1.25 -8.83
CA ALA A 64 4.06 0.12 -9.50
C ALA A 64 4.85 -0.39 -10.71
N ARG A 65 5.39 0.53 -11.51
CA ARG A 65 6.25 0.20 -12.66
C ARG A 65 7.59 -0.36 -12.21
N GLU A 66 8.25 0.29 -11.26
CA GLU A 66 9.56 -0.13 -10.74
C GLU A 66 9.52 -1.50 -10.08
N TYR A 67 8.44 -1.80 -9.35
CA TYR A 67 8.23 -3.08 -8.70
C TYR A 67 7.69 -4.16 -9.65
N ASN A 68 7.38 -3.80 -10.90
CA ASN A 68 6.79 -4.67 -11.90
C ASN A 68 5.52 -5.38 -11.39
N VAL A 69 4.58 -4.56 -10.89
CA VAL A 69 3.32 -5.01 -10.30
C VAL A 69 2.34 -5.33 -11.42
N THR A 70 1.98 -6.60 -11.52
CA THR A 70 1.07 -7.13 -12.55
C THR A 70 -0.13 -7.85 -11.97
N ASP A 71 -0.22 -7.94 -10.64
CA ASP A 71 -1.14 -8.82 -9.93
C ASP A 71 -1.75 -8.11 -8.71
N PRO A 72 -2.85 -8.65 -8.15
CA PRO A 72 -3.38 -8.17 -6.88
C PRO A 72 -2.33 -8.17 -5.75
N PRO A 73 -2.42 -7.26 -4.77
CA PRO A 73 -1.34 -7.02 -3.81
C PRO A 73 -0.86 -8.24 -3.02
N LEU A 74 -1.77 -9.15 -2.63
CA LEU A 74 -1.39 -10.38 -1.92
C LEU A 74 -0.63 -11.38 -2.82
N VAL A 75 -0.99 -11.46 -4.10
CA VAL A 75 -0.28 -12.29 -5.08
C VAL A 75 1.11 -11.72 -5.33
N HIS A 76 1.22 -10.40 -5.46
CA HIS A 76 2.52 -9.72 -5.58
C HIS A 76 3.39 -9.94 -4.34
N ASN A 77 2.84 -9.81 -3.13
CA ASN A 77 3.56 -10.10 -1.89
C ASN A 77 4.13 -11.53 -1.87
N ALA A 78 3.36 -12.50 -2.32
CA ALA A 78 3.81 -13.89 -2.40
C ALA A 78 4.97 -14.07 -3.40
N LYS A 79 4.98 -13.32 -4.51
CA LYS A 79 6.12 -13.29 -5.46
C LYS A 79 7.37 -12.68 -4.82
N VAL A 80 7.22 -11.61 -4.04
CA VAL A 80 8.34 -10.98 -3.32
C VAL A 80 8.93 -11.94 -2.28
N ASN A 81 8.08 -12.57 -1.46
CA ASN A 81 8.53 -13.52 -0.44
C ASN A 81 9.21 -14.76 -1.03
N ARG A 82 8.88 -15.14 -2.26
CA ARG A 82 9.54 -16.24 -3.01
C ARG A 82 10.74 -15.78 -3.85
N GLY A 83 11.09 -14.49 -3.82
CA GLY A 83 12.23 -13.94 -4.56
C GLY A 83 12.02 -13.76 -6.08
N THR A 84 10.80 -13.93 -6.61
CA THR A 84 10.52 -13.71 -8.05
C THR A 84 10.16 -12.26 -8.38
N ARG A 85 10.03 -11.42 -7.36
CA ARG A 85 10.02 -9.96 -7.44
C ARG A 85 10.93 -9.42 -6.34
N PRO A 86 11.76 -8.39 -6.63
CA PRO A 86 12.71 -7.89 -5.64
C PRO A 86 12.04 -7.03 -4.56
N ARG A 87 10.87 -6.43 -4.83
CA ARG A 87 10.23 -5.43 -3.97
C ARG A 87 8.71 -5.38 -4.19
N GLY A 88 7.99 -4.79 -3.22
CA GLY A 88 6.55 -4.54 -3.34
C GLY A 88 5.67 -5.06 -2.19
N LEU A 89 6.25 -5.59 -1.12
CA LEU A 89 5.55 -5.73 0.17
C LEU A 89 5.02 -4.38 0.67
N CYS A 90 3.89 -4.36 1.37
CA CYS A 90 3.22 -3.14 1.88
C CYS A 90 4.17 -2.14 2.56
N TRP A 91 5.09 -2.62 3.41
CA TRP A 91 6.05 -1.77 4.10
C TRP A 91 7.07 -1.12 3.16
N HIS A 92 7.46 -1.77 2.06
CA HIS A 92 8.33 -1.17 1.04
C HIS A 92 7.69 0.06 0.41
N TRP A 93 6.41 -0.06 0.04
CA TRP A 93 5.69 1.04 -0.59
C TRP A 93 5.55 2.23 0.35
N ALA A 94 5.22 1.97 1.61
CA ALA A 94 5.07 3.01 2.60
C ALA A 94 6.42 3.66 2.94
N ASP A 95 7.52 2.90 3.00
CA ASP A 95 8.87 3.45 3.22
C ASP A 95 9.32 4.31 2.04
N ASP A 96 9.10 3.86 0.81
CA ASP A 96 9.53 4.58 -0.38
C ASP A 96 8.69 5.85 -0.59
N LEU A 97 7.37 5.78 -0.41
CA LEU A 97 6.51 6.96 -0.50
C LEU A 97 6.86 8.00 0.57
N GLU A 98 7.05 7.58 1.83
CA GLU A 98 7.46 8.50 2.90
C GLU A 98 8.81 9.15 2.58
N LYS A 99 9.79 8.34 2.14
CA LYS A 99 11.12 8.83 1.77
C LYS A 99 11.04 9.88 0.66
N ARG A 100 10.23 9.63 -0.38
CA ARG A 100 10.01 10.57 -1.47
C ARG A 100 9.35 11.86 -0.98
N LEU A 101 8.30 11.77 -0.17
CA LEU A 101 7.59 12.95 0.36
C LEU A 101 8.50 13.79 1.26
N ARG A 102 9.35 13.17 2.09
CA ARG A 102 10.31 13.88 2.95
C ARG A 102 11.36 14.67 2.16
N GLN A 103 11.65 14.32 0.91
CA GLN A 103 12.58 15.07 0.06
C GLN A 103 12.06 16.46 -0.36
N GLU A 104 10.75 16.69 -0.24
CA GLU A 104 10.11 17.95 -0.64
C GLU A 104 10.23 19.06 0.42
N ASN A 105 10.70 18.73 1.63
CA ASN A 105 10.83 19.67 2.74
C ASN A 105 9.54 20.48 3.00
N PHE A 106 8.39 19.79 3.04
CA PHE A 106 7.13 20.43 3.42
C PHE A 106 7.23 21.07 4.81
N GLN A 107 6.70 22.29 4.96
CA GLN A 107 6.74 23.07 6.20
C GLN A 107 5.41 23.06 6.94
N SER A 108 4.31 22.84 6.22
CA SER A 108 2.96 22.98 6.74
C SER A 108 2.24 21.65 6.96
N VAL A 109 2.90 20.51 6.75
CA VAL A 109 2.36 19.17 7.02
C VAL A 109 3.34 18.29 7.79
N GLN A 110 2.81 17.24 8.42
CA GLN A 110 3.59 16.23 9.14
C GLN A 110 3.27 14.83 8.62
N PHE A 111 4.27 13.96 8.58
CA PHE A 111 4.12 12.56 8.18
C PHE A 111 4.23 11.61 9.37
N HIS A 112 3.35 10.62 9.39
CA HIS A 112 3.31 9.54 10.36
C HIS A 112 3.44 8.19 9.66
N ARG A 113 3.99 7.21 10.37
CA ARG A 113 3.95 5.82 9.94
C ARG A 113 2.98 5.03 10.77
N ALA A 114 2.07 4.34 10.09
CA ALA A 114 1.05 3.50 10.71
C ALA A 114 1.15 2.05 10.24
N ILE A 115 0.76 1.16 11.13
CA ILE A 115 0.63 -0.27 10.87
C ILE A 115 -0.75 -0.74 11.34
N ALA A 116 -1.41 -1.56 10.54
CA ALA A 116 -2.67 -2.22 10.85
C ALA A 116 -2.50 -3.75 10.84
N ASN A 117 -3.51 -4.46 11.36
CA ASN A 117 -3.56 -5.92 11.48
C ASN A 117 -2.42 -6.53 12.31
N THR A 118 -2.02 -5.86 13.40
CA THR A 118 -0.90 -6.31 14.25
C THR A 118 -1.31 -7.36 15.29
N ASP A 119 -2.61 -7.52 15.49
CA ASP A 119 -3.25 -8.29 16.56
C ASP A 119 -4.13 -9.44 16.03
N ASN A 120 -4.06 -9.76 14.74
CA ASN A 120 -4.89 -10.78 14.12
C ASN A 120 -4.14 -11.56 13.03
N VAL A 121 -4.81 -12.57 12.44
CA VAL A 121 -4.22 -13.49 11.46
C VAL A 121 -4.04 -12.90 10.05
N ARG A 122 -4.52 -11.68 9.80
CA ARG A 122 -4.35 -11.01 8.51
C ARG A 122 -2.91 -10.50 8.38
N VAL A 123 -2.49 -10.30 7.13
CA VAL A 123 -1.19 -9.70 6.82
C VAL A 123 -1.12 -8.29 7.41
N GLU A 124 -0.07 -8.01 8.17
CA GLU A 124 0.26 -6.67 8.64
C GLU A 124 0.34 -5.71 7.46
N HIS A 125 -0.28 -4.55 7.62
CA HIS A 125 -0.32 -3.55 6.56
C HIS A 125 0.31 -2.26 7.04
N SER A 126 1.10 -1.63 6.18
CA SER A 126 1.88 -0.43 6.48
C SER A 126 1.50 0.68 5.52
N THR A 127 1.37 1.90 6.05
CA THR A 127 1.05 3.08 5.23
C THR A 127 1.70 4.35 5.80
N VAL A 128 1.64 5.43 5.02
CA VAL A 128 1.97 6.80 5.43
C VAL A 128 0.66 7.53 5.73
N ILE A 129 0.65 8.34 6.79
CA ILE A 129 -0.45 9.25 7.08
C ILE A 129 0.10 10.68 7.08
N VAL A 130 -0.60 11.60 6.44
CA VAL A 130 -0.32 13.03 6.51
C VAL A 130 -1.29 13.70 7.48
N SER A 131 -0.79 14.59 8.34
CA SER A 131 -1.59 15.43 9.24
C SER A 131 -1.13 16.88 9.20
N ALA A 132 -1.88 17.76 9.86
CA ALA A 132 -1.35 19.06 10.25
C ALA A 132 -0.18 18.91 11.26
N PRO A 133 0.76 19.87 11.33
CA PRO A 133 1.86 19.84 12.30
C PRO A 133 1.36 19.81 13.74
N GLY A 134 1.90 18.89 14.54
CA GLY A 134 1.51 18.72 15.94
C GLY A 134 0.16 18.02 16.17
N ALA A 135 -0.61 17.73 15.12
CA ALA A 135 -1.85 16.97 15.22
C ALA A 135 -1.57 15.48 15.46
N ALA A 136 -2.57 14.78 15.99
CA ALA A 136 -2.52 13.34 16.14
C ALA A 136 -2.54 12.65 14.77
N MET A 137 -2.08 11.39 14.72
CA MET A 137 -2.10 10.61 13.47
C MET A 137 -3.55 10.33 13.03
N GLU A 138 -4.44 10.14 14.00
CA GLU A 138 -5.85 9.81 13.81
C GLU A 138 -6.64 10.95 13.15
N ASP A 139 -6.15 12.19 13.25
CA ASP A 139 -6.74 13.37 12.60
C ASP A 139 -6.24 13.55 11.16
N GLY A 140 -5.40 12.63 10.66
CA GLY A 140 -4.77 12.73 9.35
C GLY A 140 -5.50 12.00 8.21
N ILE A 141 -4.83 11.95 7.07
CA ILE A 141 -5.26 11.28 5.83
C ILE A 141 -4.28 10.14 5.53
N VAL A 142 -4.83 8.95 5.28
CA VAL A 142 -4.09 7.77 4.82
C VAL A 142 -3.60 7.98 3.38
N LEU A 143 -2.35 7.64 3.11
CA LEU A 143 -1.76 7.62 1.77
C LEU A 143 -1.23 6.21 1.48
N ASP A 144 -2.07 5.37 0.88
CA ASP A 144 -1.83 3.94 0.72
C ASP A 144 -1.67 3.53 -0.76
N PRO A 145 -0.43 3.48 -1.26
CA PRO A 145 -0.16 3.11 -2.65
C PRO A 145 -0.21 1.59 -2.89
N TRP A 146 -0.17 0.76 -1.85
CA TRP A 146 -0.11 -0.71 -1.98
C TRP A 146 -1.48 -1.32 -2.22
N ARG A 147 -2.53 -0.80 -1.57
CA ARG A 147 -3.89 -1.37 -1.51
C ARG A 147 -4.47 -1.76 -2.87
N TYR A 148 -4.17 -0.97 -3.89
CA TYR A 148 -4.64 -1.17 -5.27
C TYR A 148 -3.49 -1.17 -6.28
N GLY A 149 -2.30 -1.60 -5.86
CA GLY A 149 -1.17 -1.86 -6.76
C GLY A 149 -0.69 -0.61 -7.51
N GLY A 150 -0.53 0.51 -6.81
CA GLY A 150 -0.07 1.79 -7.37
C GLY A 150 -1.17 2.80 -7.68
N LYS A 151 -2.43 2.38 -7.67
CA LYS A 151 -3.56 3.30 -7.61
C LYS A 151 -3.69 3.77 -6.16
N LEU A 152 -3.21 4.97 -5.88
CA LEU A 152 -3.21 5.52 -4.52
C LEU A 152 -4.61 5.49 -3.94
N PHE A 153 -4.77 4.79 -2.81
CA PHE A 153 -5.90 4.98 -1.92
C PHE A 153 -5.60 6.11 -0.96
N TRP A 154 -6.60 6.97 -0.74
CA TRP A 154 -6.56 7.97 0.30
C TRP A 154 -7.94 8.15 0.93
N ALA A 155 -7.96 8.51 2.20
CA ALA A 155 -9.14 8.83 3.00
C ALA A 155 -8.69 9.40 4.35
N PRO A 156 -9.50 10.21 5.04
CA PRO A 156 -9.31 10.47 6.47
C PRO A 156 -9.16 9.17 7.24
N VAL A 157 -8.27 9.14 8.24
CA VAL A 157 -8.00 7.92 9.03
C VAL A 157 -9.26 7.40 9.70
N VAL A 158 -10.12 8.31 10.18
CA VAL A 158 -11.41 7.98 10.80
C VAL A 158 -12.41 7.35 9.82
N GLU A 159 -12.26 7.55 8.52
CA GLU A 159 -13.14 7.01 7.49
C GLU A 159 -12.63 5.67 6.92
N ASP A 160 -11.34 5.34 7.08
CA ASP A 160 -10.76 4.07 6.64
C ASP A 160 -11.10 2.90 7.59
N THR A 161 -12.38 2.54 7.65
CA THR A 161 -12.91 1.46 8.51
C THR A 161 -12.36 0.07 8.20
N ARG A 162 -11.67 -0.11 7.08
CA ARG A 162 -11.04 -1.39 6.70
C ARG A 162 -9.85 -1.73 7.58
N TYR A 163 -9.15 -0.71 8.09
CA TYR A 163 -7.90 -0.87 8.83
C TYR A 163 -7.92 -0.04 10.11
N ARG A 164 -7.67 -0.71 11.25
CA ARG A 164 -7.34 0.00 12.50
C ARG A 164 -5.87 0.39 12.46
N TRP A 165 -5.60 1.65 12.11
CA TRP A 165 -4.25 2.19 12.06
C TRP A 165 -3.69 2.46 13.45
N ILE A 166 -2.49 1.96 13.72
CA ILE A 166 -1.77 2.19 14.97
C ILE A 166 -0.41 2.82 14.63
N PRO A 167 0.05 3.86 15.36
CA PRO A 167 1.37 4.43 15.14
C PRO A 167 2.46 3.35 15.22
N ARG A 168 3.37 3.32 14.23
CA ARG A 168 4.42 2.29 14.10
C ARG A 168 5.23 2.13 15.39
N GLN A 169 5.55 3.24 16.06
CA GLN A 169 6.29 3.22 17.31
C GLN A 169 5.55 2.46 18.42
N GLN A 170 4.23 2.63 18.52
CA GLN A 170 3.41 1.90 19.50
C GLN A 170 3.39 0.40 19.20
N VAL A 171 3.26 0.04 17.92
CA VAL A 171 3.29 -1.37 17.47
C VAL A 171 4.61 -2.04 17.83
N PHE A 172 5.74 -1.37 17.56
CA PHE A 172 7.06 -1.92 17.89
C PHE A 172 7.29 -2.02 19.40
N ALA A 173 6.82 -1.05 20.17
CA ALA A 173 6.88 -1.11 21.63
C ALA A 173 6.08 -2.30 22.19
N GLU A 174 4.88 -2.58 21.66
CA GLU A 174 4.09 -3.72 22.10
C GLU A 174 4.71 -5.05 21.70
N LYS A 175 5.22 -5.18 20.46
CA LYS A 175 5.93 -6.38 20.02
C LYS A 175 7.14 -6.68 20.91
N LYS A 176 7.91 -5.65 21.29
CA LYS A 176 9.05 -5.78 22.20
C LYS A 176 8.59 -6.27 23.58
N ARG A 177 7.58 -5.65 24.17
CA ARG A 177 7.02 -6.08 25.47
C ARG A 177 6.52 -7.52 25.43
N ARG A 178 5.91 -7.94 24.32
CA ARG A 178 5.43 -9.32 24.16
C ARG A 178 6.58 -10.32 24.13
N ALA A 179 7.64 -10.03 23.38
CA ALA A 179 8.83 -10.87 23.32
C ALA A 179 9.50 -11.01 24.70
N GLU A 180 9.65 -9.90 25.44
CA GLU A 180 10.23 -9.92 26.79
C GLU A 180 9.40 -10.78 27.78
N ARG A 181 8.06 -10.74 27.68
CA ARG A 181 7.18 -11.60 28.48
C ARG A 181 7.34 -13.08 28.10
N GLU A 182 7.39 -13.39 26.81
CA GLU A 182 7.58 -14.77 26.30
C GLU A 182 8.94 -15.34 26.77
N ASP A 183 10.00 -14.53 26.73
CA ASP A 183 11.32 -14.90 27.21
C ASP A 183 11.35 -15.15 28.73
N ALA A 184 10.69 -14.28 29.52
CA ALA A 184 10.62 -14.44 30.97
C ALA A 184 9.87 -15.73 31.36
N VAL A 185 8.79 -16.05 30.65
CA VAL A 185 8.03 -17.31 30.85
C VAL A 185 8.87 -18.52 30.44
N THR A 186 9.67 -18.42 29.38
CA THR A 186 10.53 -19.52 28.95
C THR A 186 11.66 -19.77 29.95
N ARG A 187 12.26 -18.71 30.51
CA ARG A 187 13.31 -18.83 31.53
C ARG A 187 12.82 -19.35 32.88
N SER A 188 11.56 -19.10 33.25
CA SER A 188 11.01 -19.62 34.51
C SER A 188 10.58 -21.10 34.43
N ARG A 189 10.49 -21.65 33.22
CA ARG A 189 10.14 -23.05 32.94
C ARG A 189 11.34 -23.98 32.81
N ASN A 190 12.54 -23.43 32.64
CA ASN A 190 13.81 -24.16 32.53
C ASN A 190 14.62 -24.02 33.82
#